data_AF-X1E0R5-F1
#
_entry.id   AF-X1E0R5-F1
#
_cell.length_a   1.000
_cell.length_b   1.000
_cell.length_c   1.000
_cell.angle_alpha   90.00
_cell.angle_beta   90.00
_cell.angle_gamma   90.00
#
_symmetry.space_group_name_H-M   'P 1'
#
loop_
_entity.id
_entity.type
_entity.pdbx_description
1 polymer ?
#
loop_
_entity_poly.entity_id
_entity_poly.type
_entity_poly.pdbx_seq_one_letter_code
_entity_poly.pdbx_strand_id
1 'polypeptide(L)'
;LGDVTPEKRVSIVSFNIKHLGRILHPKFATKLMNDLFGIQSRAGCSCAGPYGHALLGIENNTSLKYRNLVIKGNEGIKPGWVRVNIHYTLSKDDVDYLIRVIKFIAQKGHLFLRKYAFNMQGGLWKYIGFEEQVPVK
;
A
#
# COMPACT_ATOMS: atom_id res chain seq x y z
N LEU A 1 0.19 -0.24 -17.37
CA LEU A 1 -1.29 -0.18 -17.39
C LEU A 1 -1.69 1.22 -17.70
N GLY A 2 -2.30 1.42 -18.87
CA GLY A 2 -2.38 2.72 -19.52
C GLY A 2 -1.28 2.87 -20.55
N ASP A 3 -1.48 3.84 -21.44
CA ASP A 3 -0.53 4.20 -22.49
C ASP A 3 0.85 4.47 -21.86
N VAL A 4 1.90 3.93 -22.50
CA VAL A 4 3.29 4.14 -22.08
C VAL A 4 3.79 5.53 -22.47
N THR A 5 3.11 6.16 -23.42
CA THR A 5 3.35 7.51 -23.90
C THR A 5 2.97 8.50 -22.79
N PRO A 6 3.91 9.29 -22.24
CA PRO A 6 3.67 10.14 -21.08
C PRO A 6 2.45 11.06 -21.24
N GLU A 7 2.23 11.59 -22.44
CA GLU A 7 1.18 12.56 -22.77
C GLU A 7 -0.23 11.96 -22.71
N LYS A 8 -0.34 10.64 -22.83
CA LYS A 8 -1.61 9.89 -22.81
C LYS A 8 -1.79 9.09 -21.53
N ARG A 9 -0.87 9.23 -20.58
CA ARG A 9 -0.85 8.42 -19.37
C ARG A 9 -1.67 9.09 -18.27
N VAL A 10 -2.57 8.33 -17.66
CA VAL A 10 -3.25 8.75 -16.44
C VAL A 10 -2.20 8.91 -15.33
N SER A 11 -2.28 10.00 -14.58
CA SER A 11 -1.34 10.39 -13.52
C SER A 11 -1.47 9.56 -12.24
N ILE A 12 -1.74 8.26 -12.39
CA ILE A 12 -1.86 7.29 -11.30
C ILE A 12 -0.71 6.30 -11.41
N VAL A 13 0.04 6.15 -10.31
CA VAL A 13 1.14 5.20 -10.23
C VAL A 13 0.84 4.16 -9.17
N SER A 14 0.93 2.89 -9.56
CA SER A 14 0.77 1.73 -8.68
C SER A 14 2.09 0.99 -8.55
N PHE A 15 2.49 0.65 -7.33
CA PHE A 15 3.78 -0.01 -7.07
C PHE A 15 3.77 -0.88 -5.81
N ASN A 16 4.76 -1.76 -5.75
CA ASN A 16 5.09 -2.57 -4.58
C ASN A 16 6.51 -2.23 -4.11
N ILE A 17 6.72 -2.25 -2.79
CA ILE A 17 8.06 -2.09 -2.21
C ILE A 17 8.58 -3.48 -1.87
N LYS A 18 9.76 -3.83 -2.40
CA LYS A 18 10.42 -5.11 -2.16
C LYS A 18 11.60 -4.92 -1.20
N HIS A 19 11.73 -5.80 -0.23
CA HIS A 19 12.84 -5.85 0.70
C HIS A 19 13.22 -7.32 0.97
N LEU A 20 14.50 -7.69 0.80
CA LEU A 20 15.01 -9.05 0.98
C LEU A 20 14.15 -10.14 0.31
N GLY A 21 13.77 -9.92 -0.95
CA GLY A 21 12.97 -10.88 -1.71
C GLY A 21 11.46 -10.83 -1.43
N ARG A 22 11.00 -10.14 -0.39
CA ARG A 22 9.59 -10.07 0.03
C ARG A 22 8.98 -8.71 -0.25
N ILE A 23 7.66 -8.69 -0.42
CA ILE A 23 6.90 -7.44 -0.61
C ILE A 23 6.49 -6.91 0.76
N LEU A 24 6.78 -5.64 1.01
CA LEU A 24 6.27 -4.92 2.17
C LEU A 24 4.75 -4.77 2.01
N HIS A 25 4.00 -5.08 3.08
CA HIS A 25 2.55 -5.05 3.02
C HIS A 25 2.06 -3.68 2.50
N PRO A 26 1.24 -3.61 1.42
CA PRO A 26 0.85 -2.35 0.80
C PRO A 26 0.19 -1.37 1.79
N LYS A 27 -0.72 -1.85 2.64
CA LYS A 27 -1.36 -1.02 3.68
C LYS A 27 -0.37 -0.54 4.76
N PHE A 28 0.75 -1.25 4.97
CA PHE A 28 1.80 -0.77 5.87
C PHE A 28 2.57 0.38 5.26
N ALA A 29 2.94 0.27 3.98
CA ALA A 29 3.59 1.37 3.27
C ALA A 29 2.74 2.64 3.26
N THR A 30 1.43 2.54 2.97
CA THR A 30 0.52 3.69 3.02
C THR A 30 0.35 4.23 4.45
N LYS A 31 0.38 3.36 5.46
CA LYS A 31 0.34 3.78 6.87
C LYS A 31 1.58 4.59 7.26
N LEU A 32 2.77 4.17 6.81
CA LEU A 32 4.00 4.94 7.02
C LEU A 32 3.98 6.29 6.30
N MET A 33 3.45 6.35 5.07
CA MET A 33 3.27 7.62 4.34
C MET A 33 2.41 8.60 5.14
N ASN A 34 1.33 8.12 5.73
CA ASN A 34 0.44 8.93 6.55
C ASN A 34 1.10 9.36 7.86
N ASP A 35 1.60 8.40 8.65
CA ASP A 35 2.02 8.65 10.02
C ASP A 35 3.32 9.46 10.12
N LEU A 36 4.24 9.31 9.16
CA LEU A 36 5.54 9.98 9.20
C LEU A 36 5.58 11.27 8.38
N PHE A 37 4.73 11.39 7.36
CA PHE A 37 4.84 12.44 6.34
C PHE A 37 3.53 13.15 6.02
N GLY A 38 2.41 12.74 6.62
CA GLY A 38 1.08 13.33 6.37
C GLY A 38 0.50 13.02 4.99
N ILE A 39 1.07 12.07 4.23
CA ILE A 39 0.61 11.74 2.88
C ILE A 39 -0.41 10.60 2.93
N GLN A 40 -1.65 10.92 2.58
CA GLN A 40 -2.70 9.93 2.43
C GLN A 40 -2.66 9.27 1.05
N SER A 41 -2.62 7.95 1.04
CA SER A 41 -2.64 7.14 -0.18
C SER A 41 -3.53 5.91 0.02
N ARG A 42 -3.83 5.20 -1.07
CA ARG A 42 -4.66 3.99 -1.01
C ARG A 42 -3.83 2.75 -1.31
N ALA A 43 -4.17 1.66 -0.61
CA ALA A 43 -3.61 0.34 -0.85
C ALA A 43 -4.73 -0.71 -0.87
N GLY A 44 -4.55 -1.74 -1.70
CA GLY A 44 -5.49 -2.86 -1.80
C GLY A 44 -5.34 -3.64 -3.11
N CYS A 45 -6.13 -4.70 -3.24
CA CYS A 45 -6.29 -5.40 -4.51
C CYS A 45 -7.23 -4.61 -5.43
N SER A 46 -7.03 -4.72 -6.74
CA SER A 46 -8.05 -4.29 -7.69
C SER A 46 -9.30 -5.15 -7.54
N CYS A 47 -10.48 -4.60 -7.83
CA CYS A 47 -11.73 -5.38 -7.93
C CYS A 47 -11.69 -6.43 -9.06
N ALA A 48 -10.65 -6.41 -9.90
CA ALA A 48 -10.32 -7.44 -10.88
C ALA A 48 -9.33 -8.46 -10.30
N GLY A 49 -9.84 -9.42 -9.51
CA GLY A 49 -9.03 -10.46 -8.83
C GLY A 49 -8.06 -11.23 -9.74
N PRO A 50 -8.52 -11.80 -10.88
CA PRO A 50 -7.64 -12.54 -11.80
C PRO A 50 -6.48 -11.69 -12.33
N TYR A 51 -6.74 -10.41 -12.59
CA TYR A 51 -5.73 -9.48 -13.06
C TYR A 51 -4.69 -9.16 -11.98
N GLY A 52 -5.13 -8.97 -10.73
CA GLY A 52 -4.24 -8.82 -9.59
C GLY A 52 -3.35 -10.06 -9.39
N HIS A 53 -3.89 -11.26 -9.61
CA HIS A 53 -3.11 -12.49 -9.51
C HIS A 53 -2.02 -12.57 -10.58
N ALA A 54 -2.35 -12.28 -11.84
CA ALA A 54 -1.38 -12.28 -12.93
C ALA A 54 -0.22 -11.30 -12.68
N LEU A 55 -0.54 -10.07 -12.24
CA LEU A 55 0.47 -9.04 -11.96
C LEU A 55 1.38 -9.37 -10.77
N LEU A 56 0.84 -10.07 -9.77
CA LEU A 56 1.57 -10.41 -8.55
C LEU A 56 2.19 -11.81 -8.62
N GLY A 57 2.10 -12.50 -9.75
CA GLY A 57 2.62 -13.86 -9.93
C GLY A 57 1.95 -14.89 -9.02
N ILE A 58 0.66 -14.69 -8.71
CA ILE A 58 -0.10 -15.58 -7.82
C ILE A 58 -0.71 -16.71 -8.63
N GLU A 59 -0.20 -17.92 -8.41
CA GLU A 59 -0.73 -19.13 -9.02
C GLU A 59 -2.06 -19.57 -8.39
N ASN A 60 -2.82 -20.42 -9.09
CA ASN A 60 -4.13 -20.91 -8.66
C ASN A 60 -4.13 -21.53 -7.25
N ASN A 61 -3.11 -22.34 -6.92
CA ASN A 61 -3.01 -22.95 -5.59
C ASN A 61 -2.85 -21.90 -4.49
N THR A 62 -2.06 -20.86 -4.74
CA THR A 62 -1.85 -19.75 -3.79
C THR A 62 -3.10 -18.88 -3.69
N SER A 63 -3.77 -18.63 -4.81
CA SER A 63 -5.08 -17.95 -4.87
C SER A 63 -6.13 -18.65 -4.00
N LEU A 64 -6.25 -19.99 -4.09
CA LEU A 64 -7.17 -20.77 -3.26
C LEU A 64 -6.84 -20.67 -1.77
N LYS A 65 -5.55 -20.67 -1.40
CA LYS A 65 -5.13 -20.44 -0.01
C LYS A 65 -5.56 -19.05 0.49
N TYR A 66 -5.35 -18.01 -0.30
CA TYR A 66 -5.83 -16.66 0.04
C TYR A 66 -7.35 -16.62 0.19
N ARG A 67 -8.11 -17.22 -0.73
CA ARG A 67 -9.56 -17.30 -0.66
C ARG A 67 -10.04 -17.97 0.63
N ASN A 68 -9.45 -19.11 0.99
CA ASN A 68 -9.80 -19.84 2.21
C ASN A 68 -9.53 -19.02 3.48
N LEU A 69 -8.43 -18.26 3.51
CA LEU A 69 -8.11 -17.38 4.64
C LEU A 69 -9.07 -16.19 4.74
N VAL A 70 -9.42 -15.59 3.61
CA VAL A 70 -10.37 -14.47 3.55
C VAL A 70 -11.77 -14.91 4.01
N ILE A 71 -12.24 -16.09 3.60
CA ILE A 71 -13.53 -16.64 4.05
C ILE A 71 -13.55 -16.85 5.57
N LYS A 72 -12.40 -17.16 6.18
CA LYS A 72 -12.24 -17.27 7.64
C LYS A 72 -12.12 -15.90 8.35
N GLY A 73 -12.37 -14.79 7.65
CA GLY A 73 -12.33 -13.44 8.20
C GLY A 73 -10.94 -12.80 8.23
N ASN A 74 -9.91 -13.42 7.65
CA ASN A 74 -8.55 -12.86 7.61
C ASN A 74 -8.34 -12.00 6.37
N GLU A 75 -9.02 -10.86 6.27
CA GLU A 75 -8.93 -10.03 5.06
C GLU A 75 -7.57 -9.35 4.88
N GLY A 76 -6.79 -9.23 5.94
CA GLY A 76 -5.46 -8.62 5.90
C GLY A 76 -4.47 -9.36 5.01
N ILE A 77 -4.73 -10.64 4.68
CA ILE A 77 -3.87 -11.41 3.79
C ILE A 77 -4.05 -11.03 2.30
N LYS A 78 -5.08 -10.24 1.96
CA LYS A 78 -5.38 -9.89 0.57
C LYS A 78 -4.17 -9.18 -0.06
N PRO A 79 -3.64 -9.71 -1.18
CA PRO A 79 -2.51 -9.10 -1.87
C PRO A 79 -2.92 -7.78 -2.52
N GLY A 80 -1.96 -6.96 -2.95
CA GLY A 80 -2.28 -5.68 -3.60
C GLY A 80 -1.05 -4.81 -3.81
N TRP A 81 -1.28 -3.52 -4.04
CA TRP A 81 -0.24 -2.52 -4.27
C TRP A 81 -0.60 -1.18 -3.62
N VAL A 82 0.40 -0.32 -3.48
CA VAL A 82 0.22 1.09 -3.14
C VAL A 82 -0.18 1.82 -4.41
N ARG A 83 -1.10 2.77 -4.30
CA ARG A 83 -1.52 3.65 -5.40
C ARG A 83 -1.43 5.11 -4.97
N VAL A 84 -0.69 5.90 -5.74
CA VAL A 84 -0.59 7.36 -5.61
C VAL A 84 -1.16 8.02 -6.85
N ASN A 85 -1.80 9.17 -6.67
CA ASN A 85 -2.34 9.99 -7.75
C ASN A 85 -1.63 11.35 -7.73
N ILE A 86 -1.07 11.74 -8.86
CA ILE A 86 -0.46 13.04 -9.08
C ILE A 86 -1.52 13.92 -9.72
N HIS A 87 -2.23 14.69 -8.90
CA HIS A 87 -3.28 15.58 -9.36
C HIS A 87 -2.68 16.84 -9.98
N TYR A 88 -3.38 17.46 -10.95
CA TYR A 88 -2.89 18.65 -11.66
C TYR A 88 -2.70 19.88 -10.74
N THR A 89 -3.31 19.86 -9.55
CA THR A 89 -3.15 20.93 -8.54
C THR A 89 -1.86 20.81 -7.74
N LEU A 90 -1.14 19.68 -7.84
CA LEU A 90 0.13 19.51 -7.14
C LEU A 90 1.20 20.35 -7.83
N SER A 91 1.91 21.16 -7.03
CA SER A 91 3.10 21.86 -7.49
C SER A 91 4.24 20.88 -7.76
N LYS A 92 5.29 21.35 -8.44
CA LYS A 92 6.51 20.58 -8.60
C LYS A 92 7.11 20.16 -7.26
N ASP A 93 7.08 21.04 -6.27
CA ASP A 93 7.61 20.77 -4.93
C ASP A 93 6.80 19.69 -4.20
N ASP A 94 5.47 19.67 -4.37
CA ASP A 94 4.62 18.60 -3.83
C ASP A 94 4.97 17.23 -4.43
N VAL A 95 5.20 17.20 -5.74
CA VAL A 95 5.61 15.97 -6.45
C VAL A 95 7.00 15.52 -6.00
N ASP A 96 7.96 16.44 -5.89
CA ASP A 96 9.31 16.14 -5.42
C ASP A 96 9.30 15.67 -3.95
N TYR A 97 8.44 16.24 -3.11
CA TYR A 97 8.20 15.75 -1.75
C TYR A 97 7.64 14.32 -1.74
N LEU A 98 6.60 14.03 -2.53
CA LEU A 98 6.03 12.69 -2.65
C LEU A 98 7.09 11.66 -3.10
N ILE A 99 7.92 12.01 -4.07
CA ILE A 99 9.00 11.14 -4.56
C ILE A 99 10.01 10.86 -3.44
N ARG A 100 10.41 11.88 -2.66
CA ARG A 100 11.32 11.71 -1.51
C ARG A 100 10.72 10.78 -0.46
N VAL A 101 9.44 10.92 -0.14
CA VAL A 101 8.73 10.06 0.81
C VAL A 101 8.70 8.60 0.33
N ILE A 102 8.35 8.36 -0.94
CA ILE A 102 8.34 7.00 -1.51
C ILE A 102 9.74 6.39 -1.45
N LYS A 103 10.79 7.14 -1.81
CA LYS A 103 12.19 6.69 -1.71
C LYS A 103 12.58 6.35 -0.27
N PHE A 104 12.21 7.19 0.70
CA PHE A 104 12.48 6.94 2.11
C PHE A 104 11.84 5.62 2.57
N ILE A 105 10.56 5.41 2.28
CA ILE A 105 9.84 4.20 2.70
C ILE A 105 10.40 2.96 1.99
N ALA A 106 10.76 3.08 0.71
CA ALA A 106 11.39 1.98 -0.04
C ALA A 106 12.72 1.53 0.62
N GLN A 107 13.51 2.48 1.11
CA GLN A 107 14.82 2.20 1.70
C GLN A 107 14.75 1.83 3.19
N LYS A 108 13.91 2.50 3.96
CA LYS A 108 13.91 2.47 5.43
C LYS A 108 12.60 1.96 6.04
N GLY A 109 11.53 1.80 5.27
CA GLY A 109 10.21 1.45 5.78
C GLY A 109 10.17 0.12 6.56
N HIS A 110 10.96 -0.87 6.14
CA HIS A 110 11.06 -2.16 6.83
C HIS A 110 11.58 -2.03 8.29
N LEU A 111 12.37 -1.01 8.60
CA LEU A 111 12.91 -0.77 9.95
C LEU A 111 11.80 -0.44 10.97
N PHE A 112 10.66 0.06 10.49
CA PHE A 112 9.53 0.45 11.34
C PHE A 112 8.61 -0.70 11.70
N LEU A 113 8.76 -1.89 11.10
CA LEU A 113 7.83 -3.02 11.29
C LEU A 113 7.60 -3.36 12.77
N ARG A 114 8.65 -3.33 13.59
CA ARG A 114 8.56 -3.66 15.03
C ARG A 114 7.78 -2.64 15.87
N LYS A 115 7.55 -1.43 15.33
CA LYS A 115 6.79 -0.37 16.01
C LYS A 115 5.29 -0.40 15.70
N TYR A 116 4.86 -1.33 14.84
CA TYR A 116 3.47 -1.40 14.40
C TYR A 116 2.87 -2.78 14.64
N ALA A 117 1.62 -2.79 15.07
CA ALA A 117 0.80 -3.99 15.16
C ALA A 117 -0.03 -4.17 13.89
N PHE A 118 -0.12 -5.40 13.39
CA PHE A 118 -0.94 -5.76 12.25
C PHE A 118 -2.21 -6.48 12.71
N ASN A 119 -3.38 -5.96 12.32
CA ASN A 119 -4.64 -6.64 12.51
C ASN A 119 -4.93 -7.53 11.29
N MET A 120 -4.90 -8.85 11.49
CA MET A 120 -5.13 -9.84 10.43
C MET A 120 -6.56 -9.80 9.86
N GLN A 121 -7.55 -9.44 10.66
CA GLN A 121 -8.95 -9.41 10.23
C GLN A 121 -9.22 -8.28 9.24
N GLY A 122 -8.80 -7.04 9.57
CA GLY A 122 -9.01 -5.86 8.71
C GLY A 122 -7.84 -5.50 7.79
N GLY A 123 -6.67 -6.09 8.01
CA GLY A 123 -5.42 -5.73 7.34
C GLY A 123 -4.87 -4.36 7.73
N LEU A 124 -5.33 -3.80 8.84
CA LEU A 124 -4.93 -2.48 9.30
C LEU A 124 -3.62 -2.56 10.08
N TRP A 125 -2.82 -1.51 9.95
CA TRP A 125 -1.58 -1.33 10.70
C TRP A 125 -1.75 -0.17 11.67
N LYS A 126 -1.38 -0.37 12.94
CA LYS A 126 -1.46 0.66 13.98
C LYS A 126 -0.12 0.78 14.69
N TYR A 127 0.32 2.01 14.94
CA TYR A 127 1.51 2.25 15.75
C TYR A 127 1.27 1.76 17.18
N ILE A 128 2.21 1.02 17.75
CA ILE A 128 2.10 0.46 19.10
C ILE A 128 2.16 1.61 20.11
N GLY A 129 1.14 1.71 20.97
CA GLY A 129 1.03 2.80 21.94
C GLY A 129 0.38 4.08 21.40
N PHE A 130 -0.15 4.06 20.17
CA PHE A 130 -0.98 5.18 19.70
C PHE A 130 -2.39 5.10 20.29
N GLU A 131 -2.74 6.11 21.09
CA GLU A 131 -4.09 6.35 21.57
C GLU A 131 -4.77 7.37 20.66
N GLU A 132 -5.90 6.98 20.08
CA GLU A 132 -6.66 7.85 19.20
C GLU A 132 -7.41 8.85 20.08
N GLN A 133 -7.12 10.13 19.91
CA GLN A 133 -7.85 11.17 20.60
C GLN A 133 -9.24 11.26 19.98
N VAL A 134 -10.26 10.88 20.75
CA VAL A 134 -11.65 11.08 20.35
C VAL A 134 -11.88 12.58 20.28
N PRO A 135 -12.31 13.14 19.13
CA PRO A 135 -12.62 14.56 19.06
C PRO A 135 -13.66 14.90 20.12
N VAL A 136 -13.36 15.86 20.98
CA VAL A 136 -14.35 16.41 21.91
C VAL A 136 -15.41 17.07 21.04
N LYS A 137 -16.66 16.61 21.18
CA LYS A 137 -17.80 17.13 20.44
C LYS A 137 -18.03 18.61 20.71
#